data_AF-A0A250KR19-F1
#
_entry.id   AF-A0A250KR19-F1
#
_cell.length_a   1.000
_cell.length_b   1.000
_cell.length_c   1.000
_cell.angle_alpha   90.00
_cell.angle_beta   90.00
_cell.angle_gamma   90.00
#
_symmetry.space_group_name_H-M   'P 1'
#
loop_
_entity.id
_entity.type
_entity.pdbx_description
1 polymer ?
#
loop_
_entity_poly.entity_id
_entity_poly.type
_entity_poly.pdbx_seq_one_letter_code
_entity_poly.pdbx_strand_id
1 'polypeptide(L)' 'MLRKCGEPAFADSRIELRYVKLQGTGMEIGQYVPVMIDEWTYDFGSNRFVQLLRFENSRLVGIESLGYGR' A
#
# COMPACT_ATOMS: atom_id res chain seq x y z
N MET A 1 13.69 14.10 15.73
CA MET A 1 13.33 14.75 14.45
C MET A 1 13.10 13.65 13.43
N LEU A 2 11.85 13.29 13.11
CA LEU A 2 11.58 12.35 12.03
C LEU A 2 11.97 13.04 10.72
N ARG A 3 13.08 12.61 10.10
CA ARG A 3 13.40 13.00 8.72
C ARG A 3 12.27 12.43 7.87
N LYS A 4 11.45 13.31 7.29
CA LYS A 4 10.39 12.90 6.38
C LYS A 4 11.06 12.06 5.29
N CYS A 5 10.51 10.87 5.05
CA CYS A 5 10.82 10.11 3.84
C CYS A 5 10.76 11.10 2.67
N GLY A 6 11.73 11.05 1.75
CA GLY A 6 11.73 11.95 0.59
C GLY A 6 10.44 11.82 -0.23
N GLU A 7 10.26 12.70 -1.21
CA GLU A 7 9.16 12.54 -2.18
C GLU A 7 9.38 11.22 -2.95
N PRO A 8 8.35 10.39 -3.14
CA PRO A 8 8.47 9.21 -3.99
C PRO A 8 8.73 9.61 -5.44
N ALA A 9 9.42 8.73 -6.17
CA ALA A 9 9.64 8.91 -7.61
C ALA A 9 8.33 8.75 -8.39
N PHE A 10 7.40 7.94 -7.88
CA PHE A 10 6.06 7.76 -8.42
C PHE A 10 5.08 7.45 -7.29
N ALA A 11 3.87 7.99 -7.38
CA ALA A 11 2.79 7.71 -6.44
C ALA A 11 1.47 7.56 -7.22
N ASP A 12 0.74 6.49 -6.94
CA ASP A 12 -0.60 6.24 -7.47
C ASP A 12 -1.56 5.82 -6.34
N SER A 13 -2.84 6.15 -6.50
CA SER A 13 -3.88 5.86 -5.52
C SER A 13 -5.11 5.27 -6.21
N ARG A 14 -5.68 4.21 -5.63
CA ARG A 14 -6.92 3.60 -6.10
C ARG A 14 -7.82 3.14 -4.97
N ILE A 15 -9.09 2.92 -5.28
CA ILE A 15 -10.05 2.32 -4.35
C ILE A 15 -10.29 0.88 -4.77
N GLU A 16 -10.12 -0.05 -3.83
CA GLU A 16 -10.49 -1.46 -3.98
C GLU A 16 -11.66 -1.80 -3.06
N LEU A 17 -12.69 -2.48 -3.58
CA LEU A 17 -13.79 -2.98 -2.75
C LEU A 17 -13.41 -4.36 -2.19
N ARG A 18 -13.32 -4.47 -0.86
CA ARG A 18 -12.96 -5.72 -0.18
C ARG A 18 -14.16 -6.27 0.59
N TYR A 19 -14.48 -7.55 0.38
CA TYR A 19 -15.52 -8.22 1.16
C TYR A 19 -15.01 -8.54 2.56
N VAL A 20 -15.76 -8.14 3.59
CA VAL A 20 -15.45 -8.42 5.00
C VAL A 20 -16.61 -9.16 5.64
N LYS A 21 -16.29 -10.14 6.48
CA LYS A 21 -17.26 -10.84 7.32
C LYS A 21 -17.39 -10.12 8.66
N LEU A 22 -18.60 -9.70 9.00
CA LEU A 22 -18.94 -9.21 10.33
C LEU A 22 -19.30 -10.42 11.20
N GLN A 23 -18.44 -10.75 12.16
CA GLN A 23 -18.78 -11.77 13.16
C GLN A 23 -19.66 -11.15 14.24
N GLY A 24 -20.94 -11.53 14.28
CA GLY A 24 -21.89 -11.09 15.29
C GLY A 24 -23.07 -12.04 15.46
N THR A 25 -23.37 -12.40 16.71
CA THR A 25 -24.62 -13.04 17.18
C THR A 25 -25.07 -14.36 16.51
N GLY A 26 -24.20 -15.07 15.80
CA GLY A 26 -24.53 -16.35 15.14
C GLY A 26 -25.09 -16.23 13.72
N MET A 27 -25.01 -15.03 13.12
CA MET A 27 -25.37 -14.79 11.71
C MET A 27 -24.12 -14.35 10.94
N GLU A 28 -23.78 -15.02 9.84
CA GLU A 28 -22.73 -14.54 8.93
C GLU A 28 -23.28 -13.40 8.07
N ILE A 29 -22.99 -12.16 8.46
CA ILE A 29 -23.25 -10.98 7.64
C ILE A 29 -21.92 -10.59 7.00
N GLY A 30 -21.92 -10.30 5.70
CA GLY A 30 -20.76 -9.73 5.04
C GLY A 30 -21.12 -8.52 4.19
N GLN A 31 -20.15 -7.62 4.03
CA GLN A 31 -20.32 -6.38 3.27
C GLN A 31 -19.06 -6.09 2.46
N TYR A 32 -19.20 -5.34 1.37
CA TYR A 32 -18.07 -4.76 0.65
C TYR A 32 -17.73 -3.42 1.27
N VAL A 33 -16.46 -3.22 1.64
CA VAL A 33 -15.94 -1.95 2.14
C VAL A 33 -14.91 -1.39 1.16
N PRO A 34 -14.92 -0.07 0.90
CA PRO A 34 -13.87 0.57 0.13
C PRO A 34 -12.57 0.60 0.95
N VAL A 35 -11.47 0.21 0.33
CA VAL A 35 -10.11 0.30 0.86
C VAL A 35 -9.32 1.21 -0.06
N MET A 36 -8.75 2.27 0.50
CA MET A 36 -7.83 3.14 -0.22
C MET A 36 -6.48 2.46 -0.28
N ILE A 37 -5.99 2.23 -1.50
CA ILE A 37 -4.66 1.68 -1.75
C ILE A 37 -3.78 2.80 -2.30
N ASP A 38 -2.67 3.07 -1.62
CA ASP A 38 -1.63 3.97 -2.11
C ASP A 38 -0.37 3.17 -2.42
N GLU A 39 0.20 3.37 -3.59
CA GLU A 39 1.43 2.71 -4.03
C GLU A 39 2.49 3.75 -4.36
N TRP A 40 3.58 3.74 -3.59
CA TRP A 40 4.67 4.70 -3.71
C TRP A 40 5.95 3.99 -4.11
N THR A 41 6.54 4.41 -5.22
CA THR A 41 7.82 3.89 -5.70
C THR A 41 8.94 4.84 -5.34
N TYR A 42 9.96 4.31 -4.68
CA TYR A 42 11.20 5.00 -4.37
C TYR A 42 12.35 4.43 -5.20
N ASP A 43 12.95 5.28 -6.01
CA ASP A 43 14.21 5.01 -6.70
C ASP A 43 15.35 5.69 -5.93
N PHE A 44 16.28 4.89 -5.40
CA PHE A 44 17.42 5.37 -4.63
C PHE A 44 18.73 5.42 -5.43
N GLY A 45 18.63 5.31 -6.76
CA GLY A 45 19.72 5.32 -7.72
C GLY A 45 20.26 3.92 -8.07
N SER A 46 21.13 3.87 -9.07
CA SER A 46 21.65 2.65 -9.72
C SER A 46 22.29 1.59 -8.82
N ASN A 47 22.70 1.96 -7.60
CA ASN A 47 23.34 1.05 -6.65
C ASN A 47 22.36 0.44 -5.62
N ARG A 48 21.06 0.72 -5.71
CA ARG A 48 20.04 0.25 -4.76
C ARG A 48 18.80 -0.23 -5.51
N PHE A 49 18.11 -1.22 -4.95
CA PHE A 49 16.84 -1.71 -5.49
C PHE A 49 15.76 -0.63 -5.39
N VAL A 50 14.91 -0.57 -6.40
CA VAL A 50 13.69 0.26 -6.39
C VAL A 50 12.73 -0.35 -5.36
N GLN A 51 12.17 0.48 -4.49
CA GLN A 51 11.23 0.02 -3.46
C GLN A 51 9.81 0.46 -3.79
N LEU A 52 8.88 -0.48 -3.83
CA LEU A 52 7.45 -0.23 -3.91
C LEU A 52 6.84 -0.38 -2.51
N LEU A 53 6.28 0.70 -1.99
CA LEU A 53 5.57 0.72 -0.71
C LEU A 53 4.08 0.68 -0.99
N ARG A 54 3.37 -0.27 -0.41
CA ARG A 54 1.90 -0.37 -0.49
C ARG A 54 1.27 0.01 0.84
N PHE A 55 0.35 0.96 0.79
CA PHE A 55 -0.45 1.38 1.92
C PHE A 55 -1.90 0.97 1.72
N GLU A 56 -2.56 0.55 2.80
CA GLU A 56 -4.01 0.37 2.86
C GLU A 56 -4.57 1.30 3.93
N ASN A 57 -5.50 2.18 3.55
CA ASN A 57 -6.09 3.19 4.44
C ASN A 57 -5.00 3.96 5.22
N SER A 58 -3.99 4.46 4.48
CA SER A 58 -2.84 5.18 5.01
C SER A 58 -1.91 4.39 5.95
N ARG A 59 -2.08 3.07 6.06
CA ARG A 59 -1.17 2.19 6.83
C ARG A 59 -0.28 1.41 5.89
N LEU A 60 1.03 1.44 6.10
CA LEU A 60 1.97 0.63 5.33
C LEU A 60 1.71 -0.86 5.61
N VAL A 61 1.34 -1.60 4.57
CA VAL A 61 1.06 -3.05 4.66
C VAL A 61 2.15 -3.90 4.00
N GLY A 62 2.95 -3.31 3.09
CA GLY A 62 3.96 -4.05 2.36
C GLY A 62 5.06 -3.15 1.78
N ILE A 63 6.25 -3.73 1.68
CA ILE A 63 7.39 -3.18 0.96
C ILE A 63 7.91 -4.27 0.03
N GLU A 64 7.85 -4.01 -1.27
CA GLU A 64 8.34 -4.91 -2.31
C GLU A 64 9.61 -4.30 -2.92
N SER A 65 10.68 -5.10 -3.05
CA SER A 65 11.84 -4.69 -3.84
C SER A 65 11.57 -5.02 -5.29
N LEU A 66 11.19 -4.01 -6.06
CA LEU A 66 11.23 -4.10 -7.51
C LEU A 66 12.71 -4.25 -7.88
N GLY A 67 13.03 -5.11 -8.85
CA GLY A 67 14.43 -5.36 -9.24
C GLY A 67 15.17 -4.10 -9.71
N TYR A 68 16.32 -4.27 -10.34
CA TYR A 68 17.00 -3.13 -10.97
C TYR A 68 16.13 -2.58 -12.12
N GLY A 69 15.80 -1.28 -12.05
CA GLY A 69 15.30 -0.56 -13.22
C GLY A 69 16.30 -0.70 -14.37
N ARG A 70 15.82 -1.01 -15.57
CA ARG A 70 16.68 -1.15 -16.77
C ARG A 70 17.19 0.20 -17.24
#